data_AF-A0A1M7AE58-F1
#
_entry.id   AF-A0A1M7AE58-F1
#
_cell.length_a   1.000
_cell.length_b   1.000
_cell.length_c   1.000
_cell.angle_alpha   90.00
_cell.angle_beta   90.00
_cell.angle_gamma   90.00
#
_symmetry.space_group_name_H-M   'P 1'
#
loop_
_entity.id
_entity.type
_entity.pdbx_description
1 polymer ?
#
loop_
_entity_poly.entity_id
_entity_poly.type
_entity_poly.pdbx_seq_one_letter_code
_entity_poly.pdbx_strand_id
1 'polypeptide(L)'
;MKQTEDQIKKTIAKVYKDLKLDHNHQYPIQLNFWKKEDQDNRFNMDYWAGSYDYSKGFPPNEMYGNYIIAINDKDGKPLSALIFPEELRINLDKNGNYVFDK
;
A
#
# COMPACT_ATOMS: atom_id res chain seq x y z
N MET A 1 19.29 2.36 6.10
CA MET A 1 18.61 3.67 6.29
C MET A 1 17.12 3.40 6.30
N LYS A 2 16.38 4.00 7.23
CA LYS A 2 14.90 3.93 7.23
C LYS A 2 14.37 4.64 5.98
N GLN A 3 13.28 4.13 5.40
CA GLN A 3 12.68 4.70 4.19
C GLN A 3 12.09 6.09 4.48
N THR A 4 12.11 7.00 3.50
CA THR A 4 11.39 8.27 3.58
C THR A 4 9.95 8.10 3.11
N GLU A 5 9.03 8.97 3.57
CA GLU A 5 7.65 8.95 3.08
C GLU A 5 7.55 9.00 1.55
N ASP A 6 8.41 9.78 0.88
CA ASP A 6 8.42 9.86 -0.58
C ASP A 6 8.81 8.54 -1.25
N GLN A 7 9.75 7.78 -0.65
CA GLN A 7 10.11 6.45 -1.13
C GLN A 7 8.95 5.46 -0.94
N ILE A 8 8.26 5.55 0.19
CA ILE A 8 7.08 4.74 0.47
C ILE A 8 5.94 5.07 -0.50
N LYS A 9 5.61 6.35 -0.73
CA LYS A 9 4.58 6.78 -1.69
C LYS A 9 4.88 6.29 -3.11
N LYS A 10 6.14 6.38 -3.55
CA LYS A 10 6.57 5.83 -4.86
C LYS A 10 6.39 4.32 -4.93
N THR A 11 6.70 3.61 -3.85
CA THR A 11 6.51 2.16 -3.77
C THR A 11 5.03 1.79 -3.86
N ILE A 12 4.16 2.47 -3.10
CA ILE A 12 2.71 2.27 -3.16
C ILE A 12 2.16 2.54 -4.56
N ALA A 13 2.54 3.65 -5.19
CA ALA A 13 2.12 3.95 -6.57
C ALA A 13 2.55 2.84 -7.56
N LYS A 14 3.76 2.28 -7.40
CA LYS A 14 4.22 1.14 -8.20
C LYS A 14 3.39 -0.12 -7.92
N VAL A 15 3.08 -0.43 -6.66
CA VAL A 15 2.24 -1.58 -6.29
C VAL A 15 0.86 -1.48 -6.94
N TYR A 16 0.21 -0.32 -6.85
CA TYR A 16 -1.08 -0.07 -7.51
C TYR A 16 -1.01 -0.30 -9.02
N LYS A 17 0.05 0.19 -9.68
CA LYS A 17 0.26 0.02 -11.12
C LYS A 17 0.50 -1.46 -11.50
N ASP A 18 1.42 -2.13 -10.82
CA ASP A 18 1.83 -3.50 -11.15
C ASP A 18 0.68 -4.50 -10.94
N LEU A 19 -0.09 -4.32 -9.86
CA LEU A 19 -1.23 -5.17 -9.50
C LEU A 19 -2.54 -4.75 -10.19
N LYS A 20 -2.52 -3.67 -10.98
CA LYS A 20 -3.69 -3.10 -11.68
C LYS A 20 -4.85 -2.78 -10.72
N LEU A 21 -4.52 -2.24 -9.55
CA LEU A 21 -5.51 -1.78 -8.58
C LEU A 21 -6.09 -0.45 -9.07
N ASP A 22 -7.42 -0.32 -9.05
CA ASP A 22 -8.09 0.91 -9.45
C ASP A 22 -7.64 2.08 -8.57
N HIS A 23 -7.24 3.18 -9.21
CA HIS A 23 -6.85 4.40 -8.53
C HIS A 23 -6.92 5.62 -9.45
N ASN A 24 -6.72 6.81 -8.87
CA ASN A 24 -6.58 8.05 -9.61
C ASN A 24 -5.45 8.89 -9.01
N HIS A 25 -4.46 9.20 -9.86
CA HIS A 25 -3.23 9.90 -9.50
C HIS A 25 -3.43 11.37 -9.12
N GLN A 26 -4.62 11.94 -9.32
CA GLN A 26 -4.96 13.28 -8.83
C GLN A 26 -5.08 13.34 -7.30
N TYR A 27 -5.36 12.19 -6.66
CA TYR A 27 -5.46 12.10 -5.22
C TYR A 27 -4.08 11.81 -4.61
N PRO A 28 -3.75 12.42 -3.46
CA PRO A 28 -2.49 12.12 -2.78
C PRO A 28 -2.55 10.72 -2.16
N ILE A 29 -1.37 10.14 -1.94
CA ILE A 29 -1.24 8.94 -1.11
C ILE A 29 -1.09 9.40 0.35
N GLN A 30 -2.02 8.98 1.20
CA GLN A 30 -1.91 9.12 2.65
C GLN A 30 -1.14 7.94 3.24
N LEU A 31 -0.35 8.21 4.28
CA LEU A 31 0.45 7.21 4.97
C LEU A 31 0.14 7.24 6.46
N ASN A 32 0.13 6.06 7.06
CA ASN A 32 0.18 5.86 8.49
C ASN A 32 1.41 5.00 8.81
N PHE A 33 2.13 5.34 9.87
CA PHE A 33 3.25 4.55 10.36
C PHE A 33 2.82 3.75 11.58
N TRP A 34 3.07 2.44 11.55
CA TRP A 34 2.77 1.51 12.62
C TRP A 34 4.08 1.03 13.22
N LYS A 35 4.22 1.18 14.53
CA LYS A 35 5.38 0.69 15.27
C LYS A 35 5.14 -0.72 15.73
N LYS A 36 6.21 -1.50 15.83
CA LYS A 36 6.16 -2.89 16.32
C LYS A 36 5.39 -3.05 17.64
N GLU A 37 5.49 -2.08 18.54
CA GLU A 37 4.87 -2.08 19.87
C GLU A 37 3.39 -1.66 19.89
N ASP A 38 2.82 -1.20 18.76
CA ASP A 38 1.42 -0.79 18.70
C ASP A 38 0.48 -1.99 18.89
N GLN A 39 -0.57 -1.82 19.70
CA GLN A 39 -1.44 -2.90 20.19
C GLN A 39 -2.11 -3.71 19.07
N ASP A 40 -2.43 -3.08 17.94
CA ASP A 40 -3.11 -3.72 16.80
C ASP A 40 -2.17 -4.07 15.64
N ASN A 41 -0.86 -3.95 15.84
CA ASN A 41 0.15 -4.30 14.83
C ASN A 41 0.26 -5.81 14.66
N ARG A 42 -0.28 -6.33 13.56
CA ARG A 42 -0.29 -7.78 13.25
C ARG A 42 1.03 -8.28 12.66
N PHE A 43 1.89 -7.40 12.17
CA PHE A 43 3.15 -7.78 11.53
C PHE A 43 4.32 -7.91 12.51
N ASN A 44 4.16 -7.52 13.77
CA ASN A 44 5.21 -7.54 14.79
C ASN A 44 6.51 -6.85 14.31
N MET A 45 6.38 -5.80 13.49
CA MET A 45 7.47 -5.01 12.92
C MET A 45 7.05 -3.56 12.67
N ASP A 46 8.02 -2.67 12.48
CA ASP A 46 7.75 -1.30 11.99
C ASP A 46 7.36 -1.35 10.50
N TYR A 47 6.23 -0.77 10.13
CA TYR A 47 5.78 -0.71 8.75
C TYR A 47 4.97 0.55 8.46
N TRP A 48 4.91 0.90 7.18
CA TRP A 48 4.04 1.93 6.65
C TRP A 48 2.80 1.28 6.05
N ALA A 49 1.63 1.90 6.23
CA ALA A 49 0.40 1.54 5.55
C ALA A 49 -0.15 2.76 4.82
N GLY A 50 -0.60 2.59 3.57
CA GLY A 50 -1.15 3.72 2.82
C GLY A 50 -2.03 3.35 1.64
N SER A 51 -2.83 4.32 1.21
CA SER A 51 -3.71 4.24 0.05
C SER A 51 -3.90 5.62 -0.56
N TYR A 52 -4.51 5.68 -1.75
CA TYR A 52 -4.98 6.95 -2.30
C TYR A 52 -6.10 7.54 -1.42
N ASP A 53 -5.97 8.81 -1.06
CA ASP A 53 -6.91 9.51 -0.18
C ASP A 53 -8.09 10.08 -0.97
N TYR A 54 -9.23 9.40 -0.88
CA TYR A 54 -10.50 9.80 -1.48
C TYR A 54 -11.44 10.51 -0.50
N SER A 55 -10.95 10.98 0.65
CA SER A 55 -11.78 11.62 1.69
C SER A 55 -12.58 12.84 1.21
N LYS A 56 -12.11 13.50 0.15
CA LYS A 56 -12.79 14.64 -0.49
C LYS A 56 -13.92 14.22 -1.45
N GLY A 57 -14.20 12.93 -1.57
CA GLY A 57 -15.20 12.37 -2.46
C GLY A 57 -14.69 12.14 -3.88
N PHE A 58 -15.57 11.54 -4.69
CA PHE A 58 -15.32 11.19 -6.08
C PHE A 58 -16.05 12.12 -7.04
N PRO A 59 -15.55 12.31 -8.27
CA PRO A 59 -16.36 12.81 -9.36
C PRO A 59 -17.63 11.95 -9.57
N PRO A 60 -18.72 12.51 -10.13
CA PRO A 60 -20.05 11.88 -10.19
C PRO A 60 -20.17 10.51 -10.90
N ASN A 61 -19.11 9.94 -11.46
CA ASN A 61 -19.13 8.65 -12.16
C ASN A 61 -17.87 7.81 -11.88
N GLU A 62 -17.14 8.12 -10.82
CA GLU A 62 -15.91 7.41 -10.46
C GLU A 62 -16.09 6.69 -9.13
N MET A 63 -15.68 5.42 -9.10
CA MET A 63 -15.62 4.63 -7.88
C MET A 63 -14.28 3.89 -7.88
N TYR A 64 -13.47 4.14 -6.86
CA TYR A 64 -12.17 3.49 -6.69
C TYR A 64 -12.21 2.57 -5.47
N GLY A 65 -11.56 1.42 -5.60
CA GLY A 65 -11.33 0.55 -4.44
C GLY A 65 -10.39 1.22 -3.45
N ASN A 66 -10.70 1.12 -2.15
CA ASN A 66 -9.78 1.59 -1.10
C ASN A 66 -8.85 0.44 -0.71
N TYR A 67 -7.74 0.30 -1.44
CA TYR A 67 -6.74 -0.73 -1.20
C TYR A 67 -5.63 -0.21 -0.28
N ILE A 68 -5.41 -0.84 0.86
CA ILE A 68 -4.35 -0.39 1.79
C ILE A 68 -3.12 -1.25 1.59
N ILE A 69 -1.99 -0.64 1.25
CA ILE A 69 -0.72 -1.32 1.01
C ILE A 69 0.17 -1.19 2.23
N ALA A 70 0.63 -2.32 2.77
CA ALA A 70 1.62 -2.38 3.85
C ALA A 70 3.03 -2.52 3.27
N ILE A 71 3.97 -1.69 3.73
CA ILE A 71 5.37 -1.62 3.29
C ILE A 71 6.29 -1.72 4.50
N ASN A 72 7.25 -2.63 4.48
CA ASN A 72 8.25 -2.75 5.54
C ASN A 72 9.15 -1.50 5.63
N ASP A 73 9.24 -0.87 6.80
CA ASP A 73 10.07 0.33 7.00
C ASP A 73 11.57 0.09 6.77
N LYS A 74 12.03 -1.13 7.08
CA LYS A 74 13.44 -1.49 7.07
C LYS A 74 14.03 -1.55 5.66
N ASP A 75 13.29 -2.15 4.71
CA ASP A 75 13.78 -2.43 3.36
C ASP A 75 12.88 -1.90 2.24
N GLY A 76 11.74 -1.29 2.57
CA GLY A 76 10.82 -0.71 1.60
C GLY A 76 10.06 -1.75 0.77
N LYS A 77 10.11 -3.04 1.14
CA LYS A 77 9.39 -4.08 0.40
C LYS A 77 7.91 -4.08 0.74
N PRO A 78 7.01 -4.17 -0.25
CA PRO A 78 5.61 -4.43 -0.01
C PRO A 78 5.41 -5.78 0.68
N LEU A 79 4.47 -5.81 1.63
CA LEU A 79 4.13 -6.98 2.44
C LEU A 79 2.77 -7.54 2.02
N SER A 80 1.74 -6.69 2.02
CA SER A 80 0.36 -7.06 1.73
C SER A 80 -0.44 -5.91 1.13
N ALA A 81 -1.57 -6.26 0.51
CA ALA A 81 -2.67 -5.36 0.22
C ALA A 81 -3.92 -5.82 0.98
N LEU A 82 -4.56 -4.92 1.73
CA LEU A 82 -5.91 -5.11 2.22
C LEU A 82 -6.90 -4.74 1.10
N ILE A 83 -7.62 -5.75 0.62
CA ILE A 83 -8.71 -5.66 -0.35
C ILE A 83 -9.95 -6.18 0.34
N PHE A 84 -10.68 -5.28 1.02
CA PHE A 84 -11.73 -5.68 1.95
C PHE A 84 -12.70 -6.73 1.36
N PRO A 85 -12.94 -7.86 2.06
CA PRO A 85 -12.53 -8.17 3.43
C PRO A 85 -11.20 -8.92 3.58
N GLU A 86 -10.43 -9.10 2.51
CA GLU A 86 -9.26 -9.99 2.46
C GLU A 86 -7.93 -9.23 2.52
N GLU A 87 -6.92 -9.85 3.12
CA GLU A 87 -5.53 -9.37 3.03
C GLU A 87 -4.72 -10.35 2.16
N LEU A 88 -4.17 -9.84 1.06
CA LEU A 88 -3.38 -10.63 0.11
C LEU A 88 -1.90 -10.28 0.25
N ARG A 89 -1.04 -11.29 0.27
CA ARG A 89 0.42 -11.10 0.31
C ARG A 89 0.95 -10.64 -1.04
N ILE A 90 1.93 -9.75 -1.02
CA ILE A 90 2.59 -9.23 -2.22
C ILE A 90 3.98 -9.84 -2.34
N ASN A 91 4.29 -10.40 -3.51
CA ASN A 91 5.60 -10.92 -3.88
C ASN A 91 6.09 -10.25 -5.18
N LEU A 92 7.34 -10.53 -5.56
CA LEU A 92 7.89 -10.15 -6.87
C LEU A 92 7.84 -11.34 -7.83
N ASP A 93 7.41 -11.10 -9.07
CA ASP A 93 7.54 -12.05 -10.16
C ASP A 93 8.98 -12.13 -10.69
N LYS A 94 9.23 -13.05 -11.63
CA LYS A 94 10.54 -13.22 -12.29
C LYS A 94 11.06 -11.97 -13.04
N ASN A 95 10.19 -10.99 -13.30
CA ASN A 95 10.51 -9.75 -14.00
C ASN A 95 10.64 -8.55 -13.04
N GLY A 96 10.46 -8.75 -11.73
CA GLY A 96 10.50 -7.69 -10.73
C GLY A 96 9.21 -6.86 -10.64
N ASN A 97 8.08 -7.37 -11.12
CA ASN A 97 6.76 -6.77 -10.90
C ASN A 97 6.11 -7.34 -9.65
N TYR A 98 5.33 -6.52 -8.95
CA TYR A 98 4.53 -7.01 -7.84
C TYR A 98 3.38 -7.90 -8.33
N VAL A 99 3.17 -9.00 -7.62
CA VAL A 99 2.08 -9.97 -7.84
C VAL A 99 1.52 -10.42 -6.50
N PHE A 100 0.24 -10.82 -6.47
CA PHE A 100 -0.31 -11.51 -5.31
C PHE A 100 0.24 -12.94 -5.22
N ASP A 101 0.48 -13.40 -4.00
CA ASP A 101 0.78 -14.80 -3.73
C ASP A 101 -0.42 -15.68 -4.13
N LYS A 102 -0.17 -16.79 -4.83
CA LYS A 102 -1.21 -17.73 -5.29
C LYS A 102 -1.25 -18.98 -4.44
#